data_AF-A0A830HHR0-F1
#
_entry.id   AF-A0A830HHR0-F1
#
_cell.length_a   1.000
_cell.length_b   1.000
_cell.length_c   1.000
_cell.angle_alpha   90.00
_cell.angle_beta   90.00
_cell.angle_gamma   90.00
#
_symmetry.space_group_name_H-M   'P 1'
#
loop_
_entity.id
_entity.type
_entity.pdbx_description
1 polymer ?
#
loop_
_entity_poly.entity_id
_entity_poly.type
_entity_poly.pdbx_seq_one_letter_code
_entity_poly.pdbx_strand_id
1 'polypeptide(L)'
;MAAASSASGENEKEPEEEEEEKPKPPPPAHFVCEGVVWKQHINESDVDRNPVERSQSTITYVAYLDDGDETSVGDRPFKDSSNATMFDERHRDEPITFELYLEPQENGTRYFGVEQTKCPLPILADAIKTMRPGEKATFTVKPEQAFGEEGDDELGVPPNATVKYDIFQHDFKTVELVDHDKEFLKMIINKEDEKERGGPSEQDEVYATITLHTDPGCTPESLVYETPSANPNDEGVESFALDEIPKHLPPATARALRTMPRTQKSRFAILNGLDSGRKGAIYMTVKLLKWKERGFVKGTKNKVLKLAYQLDDEAQWARPTDFSTVKFKMISAHDAVTGEQLLGETDEETVTLHSEQPDLPEALEAAARHMRMGETAHITVTDLRLAYEDPCIRQQAMCLPKTCTSKRVMYVAKLIEIVEKGMEIDTRALEDKGKDGFMEEAEKRKALGTAAMKRGANERAVLRYNDALKFAAKTPDDMSQPIRLALHLNNAMVYLRMNEFSLAKQSCEWALEIDPENIKAIFRRAKAHEGLIDYDLAAKDLKEAIRLEPQNRDLRKEYEDLKVRAKEDAKKQRELWGSAKIFDKERGL
;
A
#
# COMPACT_ATOMS: atom_id res chain seq x y z
N MET A 1 10.39 -38.43 -83.00
CA MET A 1 11.37 -39.52 -83.12
C MET A 1 12.44 -39.32 -82.04
N ALA A 2 12.74 -40.38 -81.29
CA ALA A 2 13.99 -40.76 -80.57
C ALA A 2 15.16 -39.73 -80.52
N ALA A 3 16.02 -39.62 -79.50
CA ALA A 3 16.38 -40.43 -78.32
C ALA A 3 17.31 -39.62 -77.36
N ALA A 4 17.61 -40.23 -76.19
CA ALA A 4 18.58 -39.89 -75.13
C ALA A 4 20.04 -39.63 -75.64
N SER A 5 21.05 -39.15 -74.88
CA SER A 5 21.38 -39.31 -73.45
C SER A 5 22.47 -38.32 -72.94
N SER A 6 22.56 -38.21 -71.59
CA SER A 6 23.77 -38.09 -70.73
C SER A 6 24.75 -36.90 -70.88
N ALA A 7 24.93 -36.12 -69.80
CA ALA A 7 26.17 -36.11 -68.98
C ALA A 7 26.15 -35.04 -67.86
N SER A 8 26.52 -35.48 -66.65
CA SER A 8 27.24 -34.79 -65.55
C SER A 8 26.83 -33.37 -65.14
N GLY A 9 26.19 -33.28 -63.96
CA GLY A 9 26.17 -32.07 -63.14
C GLY A 9 27.32 -32.08 -62.12
N GLU A 10 28.18 -31.08 -62.20
CA GLU A 10 29.17 -30.73 -61.18
C GLU A 10 28.51 -29.71 -60.23
N ASN A 11 28.40 -30.06 -58.95
CA ASN A 11 28.03 -29.14 -57.88
C ASN A 11 29.31 -28.78 -57.13
N GLU A 12 29.72 -27.52 -57.24
CA GLU A 12 30.84 -26.92 -56.52
C GLU A 12 30.56 -26.86 -55.02
N LYS A 13 31.61 -27.15 -54.23
CA LYS A 13 31.63 -27.20 -52.78
C LYS A 13 31.53 -25.80 -52.17
N GLU A 14 30.59 -25.60 -51.25
CA GLU A 14 30.59 -24.52 -50.27
C GLU A 14 31.59 -24.82 -49.12
N PRO A 15 32.15 -23.79 -48.46
CA PRO A 15 33.26 -23.92 -47.52
C PRO A 15 32.81 -24.33 -46.12
N GLU A 16 33.69 -25.04 -45.41
CA GLU A 16 33.55 -25.45 -44.01
C GLU A 16 33.52 -24.21 -43.09
N GLU A 17 32.42 -24.04 -42.33
CA GLU A 17 32.35 -23.11 -41.19
C GLU A 17 32.94 -23.79 -39.95
N GLU A 18 33.93 -23.14 -39.35
CA GLU A 18 34.55 -23.50 -38.07
C GLU A 18 33.50 -23.43 -36.94
N GLU A 19 33.27 -24.56 -36.25
CA GLU A 19 32.53 -24.57 -34.98
C GLU A 19 33.36 -23.83 -33.91
N GLU A 20 32.99 -22.58 -33.60
CA GLU A 20 33.43 -21.91 -32.39
C GLU A 20 32.95 -22.70 -31.15
N GLU A 21 33.90 -23.26 -30.43
CA GLU A 21 33.74 -23.98 -29.18
C GLU A 21 33.04 -23.07 -28.13
N LYS A 22 31.77 -23.37 -27.81
CA LYS A 22 31.01 -22.65 -26.77
C LYS A 22 31.82 -22.63 -25.45
N PRO A 23 31.92 -21.48 -24.76
CA PRO A 23 32.61 -21.43 -23.48
C PRO A 23 31.92 -22.37 -22.49
N LYS A 24 32.72 -23.25 -21.86
CA LYS A 24 32.24 -24.12 -20.76
C LYS A 24 31.53 -23.28 -19.70
N PRO A 25 30.42 -23.76 -19.13
CA PRO A 25 29.74 -23.06 -18.05
C PRO A 25 30.72 -22.80 -16.89
N PRO A 26 30.64 -21.65 -16.22
CA PRO A 26 31.43 -21.42 -15.02
C PRO A 26 31.10 -22.50 -13.99
N PRO A 27 32.08 -22.96 -13.18
CA PRO A 27 31.80 -23.90 -12.10
C PRO A 27 30.74 -23.30 -11.17
N PRO A 28 29.88 -24.15 -10.55
CA PRO A 28 28.80 -23.69 -9.67
C PRO A 28 29.36 -22.77 -8.59
N ALA A 29 28.69 -21.64 -8.38
CA ALA A 29 29.11 -20.62 -7.42
C ALA A 29 29.25 -21.23 -6.02
N HIS A 30 30.48 -21.31 -5.54
CA HIS A 30 30.81 -21.74 -4.19
C HIS A 30 30.33 -20.69 -3.18
N PHE A 31 29.30 -21.01 -2.40
CA PHE A 31 28.96 -20.24 -1.21
C PHE A 31 29.95 -20.59 -0.10
N VAL A 32 30.85 -19.65 0.21
CA VAL A 32 31.79 -19.74 1.33
C VAL A 32 31.13 -19.07 2.54
N CYS A 33 30.59 -19.86 3.48
CA CYS A 33 30.48 -19.41 4.86
C CYS A 33 31.88 -19.49 5.49
N GLU A 34 32.35 -18.43 6.13
CA GLU A 34 33.59 -18.49 6.91
C GLU A 34 33.40 -19.51 8.05
N GLY A 35 34.10 -20.65 7.94
CA GLY A 35 33.99 -21.80 8.85
C GLY A 35 33.46 -23.04 8.12
N VAL A 36 34.39 -23.89 7.68
CA VAL A 36 34.26 -24.93 6.64
C VAL A 36 33.13 -25.95 6.87
N VAL A 37 31.95 -25.70 6.28
CA VAL A 37 30.92 -26.71 5.98
C VAL A 37 30.88 -26.93 4.47
N TRP A 38 31.16 -28.15 4.00
CA TRP A 38 31.03 -28.47 2.57
C TRP A 38 29.61 -28.96 2.27
N LYS A 39 28.87 -28.22 1.45
CA LYS A 39 27.56 -28.62 0.90
C LYS A 39 27.77 -29.27 -0.47
N GLN A 40 27.44 -30.55 -0.60
CA GLN A 40 27.40 -31.20 -1.91
C GLN A 40 25.99 -31.11 -2.49
N HIS A 41 25.82 -30.37 -3.58
CA HIS A 41 24.53 -30.23 -4.27
C HIS A 41 24.19 -31.49 -5.07
N ILE A 42 22.97 -31.99 -4.91
CA ILE A 42 22.37 -33.00 -5.78
C ILE A 42 21.17 -32.32 -6.45
N ASN A 43 21.30 -32.07 -7.77
CA ASN A 43 20.42 -31.30 -8.68
C ASN A 43 20.64 -29.78 -8.79
N GLU A 44 20.98 -29.36 -10.01
CA GLU A 44 21.11 -27.97 -10.47
C GLU A 44 19.78 -27.40 -10.99
N SER A 45 19.46 -26.20 -10.53
CA SER A 45 18.87 -25.09 -11.32
C SER A 45 18.65 -23.91 -10.39
N ASP A 46 19.27 -22.77 -10.75
CA ASP A 46 19.09 -21.37 -10.31
C ASP A 46 18.70 -21.04 -8.86
N VAL A 47 19.56 -20.29 -8.16
CA VAL A 47 19.13 -19.35 -7.10
C VAL A 47 20.08 -18.16 -6.97
N ASP A 48 19.53 -16.97 -7.19
CA ASP A 48 19.97 -15.72 -6.60
C ASP A 48 18.85 -15.28 -5.63
N ARG A 49 19.06 -15.35 -4.30
CA ARG A 49 18.07 -14.89 -3.30
C ARG A 49 18.74 -14.34 -2.03
N ASN A 50 18.24 -13.18 -1.60
CA ASN A 50 18.62 -12.47 -0.38
C ASN A 50 18.27 -13.25 0.91
N PRO A 51 19.04 -13.09 2.00
CA PRO A 51 18.81 -13.78 3.26
C PRO A 51 17.55 -13.27 3.97
N VAL A 52 16.65 -14.20 4.31
CA VAL A 52 15.44 -13.95 5.11
C VAL A 52 15.80 -14.02 6.60
N GLU A 53 15.33 -13.06 7.39
CA GLU A 53 15.75 -12.88 8.80
C GLU A 53 15.18 -13.91 9.80
N ARG A 54 14.09 -14.64 9.48
CA ARG A 54 13.54 -15.75 10.28
C ARG A 54 12.87 -16.81 9.38
N SER A 55 13.01 -18.10 9.71
CA SER A 55 12.37 -19.18 8.94
C SER A 55 12.00 -20.38 9.80
N GLN A 56 11.01 -21.16 9.36
CA GLN A 56 10.69 -22.49 9.92
C GLN A 56 11.06 -23.54 8.88
N SER A 57 11.79 -24.57 9.29
CA SER A 57 12.21 -25.67 8.42
C SER A 57 11.72 -26.99 8.97
N THR A 58 11.18 -27.83 8.09
CA THR A 58 10.84 -29.21 8.40
C THR A 58 11.78 -30.11 7.63
N ILE A 59 12.57 -30.93 8.33
CA ILE A 59 13.60 -31.79 7.72
C ILE A 59 13.50 -33.22 8.22
N THR A 60 14.01 -34.16 7.44
CA THR A 60 14.53 -35.44 7.97
C THR A 60 16.05 -35.43 7.79
N TYR A 61 16.76 -36.14 8.66
CA TYR A 61 18.21 -36.26 8.54
C TYR A 61 18.73 -37.61 9.02
N VAL A 62 19.94 -37.94 8.57
CA VAL A 62 20.78 -38.98 9.14
C VAL A 62 22.22 -38.47 9.25
N ALA A 63 22.89 -38.82 10.36
CA ALA A 63 24.24 -38.39 10.67
C ALA A 63 25.20 -39.57 10.80
N TYR A 64 26.41 -39.42 10.24
CA TYR A 64 27.42 -40.47 10.19
C TYR A 64 28.84 -39.88 10.24
N LEU A 65 29.80 -40.69 10.67
CA LEU A 65 31.22 -40.31 10.67
C LEU A 65 31.74 -40.24 9.24
N ASP A 66 32.60 -39.26 8.96
CA ASP A 66 33.29 -39.18 7.68
C ASP A 66 34.51 -40.13 7.69
N ASP A 67 34.34 -41.31 7.08
CA ASP A 67 35.38 -42.34 7.03
C ASP A 67 36.49 -42.07 5.99
N GLY A 68 36.50 -40.88 5.36
CA GLY A 68 37.61 -40.40 4.53
C GLY A 68 37.66 -40.89 3.07
N ASP A 69 36.62 -41.59 2.58
CA ASP A 69 36.54 -42.00 1.18
C ASP A 69 36.00 -40.85 0.29
N GLU A 70 36.90 -39.97 -0.17
CA GLU A 70 36.65 -39.08 -1.30
C GLU A 70 36.58 -39.88 -2.61
N THR A 71 35.39 -40.39 -2.96
CA THR A 71 35.09 -40.70 -4.37
C THR A 71 33.79 -40.03 -4.81
N SER A 72 33.92 -39.27 -5.90
CA SER A 72 32.91 -38.48 -6.58
C SER A 72 31.54 -39.17 -6.70
N VAL A 73 30.53 -38.57 -6.08
CA VAL A 73 29.13 -39.00 -6.14
C VAL A 73 28.47 -38.38 -7.38
N GLY A 74 28.65 -39.04 -8.53
CA GLY A 74 27.74 -38.92 -9.67
C GLY A 74 26.73 -40.05 -9.62
N ASP A 75 25.44 -39.71 -9.57
CA ASP A 75 24.27 -40.58 -9.83
C ASP A 75 24.37 -42.02 -9.32
N ARG A 76 24.34 -42.21 -8.00
CA ARG A 76 23.91 -43.50 -7.43
C ARG A 76 22.57 -43.31 -6.70
N PRO A 77 21.59 -44.21 -6.90
CA PRO A 77 20.46 -44.31 -5.99
C PRO A 77 20.99 -44.62 -4.58
N PHE A 78 20.31 -44.13 -3.54
CA PHE A 78 20.55 -44.39 -2.11
C PHE A 78 21.04 -45.83 -1.92
N LYS A 79 22.36 -46.01 -1.90
CA LYS A 79 22.98 -47.31 -1.70
C LYS A 79 23.31 -47.32 -0.22
N ASP A 80 22.76 -48.30 0.49
CA ASP A 80 22.97 -48.54 1.91
C ASP A 80 24.36 -48.10 2.33
N SER A 81 24.40 -47.16 3.29
CA SER A 81 25.55 -46.76 4.11
C SER A 81 26.05 -47.94 4.97
N SER A 82 26.09 -49.14 4.40
CA SER A 82 26.43 -50.41 5.04
C SER A 82 27.85 -50.44 5.63
N ASN A 83 28.69 -49.45 5.31
CA ASN A 83 30.02 -49.28 5.88
C ASN A 83 30.26 -47.91 6.57
N ALA A 84 29.29 -46.99 6.57
CA ALA A 84 29.47 -45.70 7.26
C ALA A 84 29.02 -45.83 8.72
N THR A 85 29.84 -45.36 9.66
CA THR A 85 29.49 -45.43 11.08
C THR A 85 28.42 -44.38 11.40
N MET A 86 27.15 -44.79 11.36
CA MET A 86 26.01 -43.95 11.68
C MET A 86 25.91 -43.71 13.19
N PHE A 87 25.74 -42.46 13.59
CA PHE A 87 25.68 -42.08 15.01
C PHE A 87 24.35 -41.41 15.39
N ASP A 88 23.58 -40.89 14.42
CA ASP A 88 22.23 -40.36 14.67
C ASP A 88 21.26 -40.67 13.51
N GLU A 89 20.20 -41.41 13.83
CA GLU A 89 19.13 -41.80 12.90
C GLU A 89 17.73 -41.43 13.39
N ARG A 90 17.63 -40.69 14.51
CA ARG A 90 16.36 -40.46 15.20
C ARG A 90 15.27 -39.84 14.33
N HIS A 91 15.68 -39.11 13.29
CA HIS A 91 14.79 -38.40 12.36
C HIS A 91 15.01 -38.80 10.90
N ARG A 92 15.35 -40.08 10.65
CA ARG A 92 15.41 -40.64 9.30
C ARG A 92 14.02 -40.63 8.61
N ASP A 93 13.03 -41.17 9.32
CA ASP A 93 11.68 -41.40 8.77
C ASP A 93 10.63 -40.42 9.34
N GLU A 94 10.89 -39.84 10.51
CA GLU A 94 10.00 -38.89 11.17
C GLU A 94 10.55 -37.46 11.05
N PRO A 95 9.89 -36.56 10.28
CA PRO A 95 10.35 -35.19 10.11
C PRO A 95 10.33 -34.39 11.40
N ILE A 96 11.37 -33.59 11.59
CA ILE A 96 11.45 -32.57 12.64
C ILE A 96 11.20 -31.20 12.06
N THR A 97 10.36 -30.44 12.76
CA THR A 97 10.17 -29.01 12.50
C THR A 97 10.87 -28.21 13.58
N PHE A 98 11.75 -27.30 13.17
CA PHE A 98 12.34 -26.32 14.08
C PHE A 98 12.19 -24.91 13.52
N GLU A 99 12.10 -23.97 14.44
CA GLU A 99 12.01 -22.56 14.14
C GLU A 99 13.38 -21.93 14.32
N LEU A 100 13.82 -21.22 13.28
CA LEU A 100 15.07 -20.47 13.28
C LEU A 100 14.74 -19.07 13.80
N TYR A 101 14.82 -18.92 15.12
CA TYR A 101 14.59 -17.67 15.83
C TYR A 101 15.89 -16.89 16.11
N LEU A 102 15.73 -15.64 16.52
CA LEU A 102 16.79 -14.82 17.09
C LEU A 102 16.27 -14.22 18.40
N GLU A 103 16.89 -14.58 19.54
CA GLU A 103 16.63 -13.97 20.85
C GLU A 103 17.66 -12.86 21.18
N PRO A 104 17.27 -11.83 21.97
CA PRO A 104 18.19 -10.82 22.49
C PRO A 104 18.75 -11.19 23.88
N GLN A 105 20.06 -10.95 24.10
CA GLN A 105 20.71 -10.98 25.43
C GLN A 105 21.73 -9.82 25.59
N GLU A 106 22.02 -9.46 26.84
CA GLU A 106 22.51 -8.16 27.34
C GLU A 106 23.94 -7.71 26.92
N ASN A 107 24.72 -8.51 26.17
CA ASN A 107 26.20 -8.38 26.17
C ASN A 107 26.84 -8.00 24.82
N GLY A 108 26.06 -7.63 23.80
CA GLY A 108 26.56 -6.94 22.60
C GLY A 108 27.51 -7.72 21.66
N THR A 109 27.77 -9.01 21.89
CA THR A 109 28.61 -9.85 21.00
C THR A 109 27.70 -10.82 20.23
N ARG A 110 27.78 -10.84 18.90
CA ARG A 110 26.78 -11.44 17.98
C ARG A 110 27.18 -12.83 17.50
N TYR A 111 26.47 -13.90 17.89
CA TYR A 111 26.31 -15.15 17.11
C TYR A 111 24.98 -15.86 17.44
N PHE A 112 24.46 -16.61 16.46
CA PHE A 112 23.04 -16.93 16.21
C PHE A 112 22.54 -18.23 16.87
N GLY A 113 21.31 -18.25 17.40
CA GLY A 113 20.75 -19.41 18.13
C GLY A 113 19.62 -20.14 17.37
N VAL A 114 19.64 -21.46 17.42
CA VAL A 114 18.50 -22.34 17.07
C VAL A 114 17.72 -22.63 18.35
N GLU A 115 16.47 -23.10 18.27
CA GLU A 115 15.92 -23.90 19.38
C GLU A 115 16.86 -25.13 19.53
N GLN A 116 17.91 -24.99 20.35
CA GLN A 116 19.10 -25.88 20.36
C GLN A 116 18.74 -27.35 20.61
N THR A 117 17.54 -27.61 21.09
CA THR A 117 17.05 -28.93 21.46
C THR A 117 16.51 -29.75 20.29
N LYS A 118 16.33 -29.19 19.08
CA LYS A 118 15.72 -29.90 17.94
C LYS A 118 16.49 -29.88 16.63
N CYS A 119 17.44 -28.97 16.44
CA CYS A 119 18.29 -28.99 15.25
C CYS A 119 19.40 -30.03 15.42
N PRO A 120 19.68 -30.88 14.41
CA PRO A 120 20.72 -31.91 14.48
C PRO A 120 22.08 -31.42 14.94
N LEU A 121 22.45 -30.20 14.53
CA LEU A 121 23.66 -29.51 14.96
C LEU A 121 23.47 -27.99 14.73
N PRO A 122 23.72 -27.12 15.73
CA PRO A 122 23.44 -25.68 15.60
C PRO A 122 24.07 -25.01 14.38
N ILE A 123 25.28 -25.42 13.97
CA ILE A 123 25.97 -24.84 12.82
C ILE A 123 25.29 -25.13 11.48
N LEU A 124 24.48 -26.21 11.40
CA LEU A 124 23.76 -26.55 10.18
C LEU A 124 22.59 -25.60 9.92
N ALA A 125 22.17 -24.81 10.90
CA ALA A 125 21.03 -23.91 10.79
C ALA A 125 21.15 -22.93 9.60
N ASP A 126 22.30 -22.29 9.44
CA ASP A 126 22.50 -21.34 8.34
C ASP A 126 22.62 -22.05 7.00
N ALA A 127 23.15 -23.27 6.99
CA ALA A 127 23.24 -24.09 5.79
C ALA A 127 21.86 -24.61 5.33
N ILE A 128 21.02 -25.04 6.27
CA ILE A 128 19.65 -25.51 6.02
C ILE A 128 18.76 -24.37 5.48
N LYS A 129 18.97 -23.11 5.91
CA LYS A 129 18.28 -21.93 5.33
C LYS A 129 18.51 -21.78 3.82
N THR A 130 19.60 -22.30 3.28
CA THR A 130 19.90 -22.24 1.84
C THR A 130 19.18 -23.32 1.03
N MET A 131 18.56 -24.30 1.69
CA MET A 131 17.88 -25.41 1.02
C MET A 131 16.48 -25.01 0.54
N ARG A 132 16.07 -25.55 -0.60
CA ARG A 132 14.69 -25.46 -1.10
C ARG A 132 13.81 -26.57 -0.54
N PRO A 133 12.49 -26.36 -0.40
CA PRO A 133 11.56 -27.48 -0.19
C PRO A 133 11.74 -28.55 -1.27
N GLY A 134 11.89 -29.81 -0.84
CA GLY A 134 12.21 -30.97 -1.68
C GLY A 134 13.71 -31.18 -1.95
N GLU A 135 14.59 -30.30 -1.50
CA GLU A 135 16.05 -30.46 -1.68
C GLU A 135 16.63 -31.51 -0.73
N LYS A 136 17.52 -32.35 -1.26
CA LYS A 136 18.40 -33.21 -0.46
C LYS A 136 19.83 -32.67 -0.56
N ALA A 137 20.51 -32.51 0.57
CA ALA A 137 21.90 -32.08 0.63
C ALA A 137 22.68 -32.85 1.69
N THR A 138 23.97 -33.08 1.42
CA THR A 138 24.91 -33.63 2.40
C THR A 138 25.83 -32.51 2.88
N PHE A 139 25.92 -32.34 4.20
CA PHE A 139 26.76 -31.36 4.86
C PHE A 139 27.89 -32.07 5.61
N THR A 140 29.13 -31.72 5.30
CA THR A 140 30.30 -32.20 6.04
C THR A 140 30.76 -31.13 7.03
N VAL A 141 30.82 -31.47 8.32
CA VAL A 141 31.17 -30.56 9.41
C VAL A 141 32.45 -31.04 10.08
N LYS A 142 33.45 -30.16 10.14
CA LYS A 142 34.75 -30.45 10.76
C LYS A 142 34.66 -30.54 12.28
N PRO A 143 35.61 -31.23 12.94
CA PRO A 143 35.54 -31.47 14.37
C PRO A 143 35.45 -30.20 15.21
N GLU A 144 36.19 -29.14 14.84
CA GLU A 144 36.23 -27.87 15.58
C GLU A 144 34.86 -27.16 15.64
N GLN A 145 33.95 -27.55 14.75
CA GLN A 145 32.60 -26.98 14.60
C GLN A 145 31.49 -28.00 14.88
N ALA A 146 31.86 -29.25 15.16
CA ALA A 146 30.98 -30.35 15.54
C ALA A 146 31.16 -30.68 17.03
N PHE A 147 31.83 -31.78 17.35
CA PHE A 147 31.97 -32.30 18.72
C PHE A 147 33.38 -32.09 19.33
N GLY A 148 34.29 -31.42 18.60
CA GLY A 148 35.58 -30.97 19.10
C GLY A 148 36.54 -32.09 19.55
N GLU A 149 37.50 -31.73 20.41
CA GLU A 149 38.48 -32.64 20.98
C GLU A 149 37.87 -33.63 21.99
N GLU A 150 36.67 -33.36 22.49
CA GLU A 150 36.00 -34.20 23.47
C GLU A 150 35.15 -35.30 22.81
N GLY A 151 34.61 -35.06 21.61
CA GLY A 151 33.65 -35.96 20.98
C GLY A 151 32.29 -35.93 21.68
N ASP A 152 31.50 -36.98 21.50
CA ASP A 152 30.22 -37.18 22.17
C ASP A 152 30.01 -38.66 22.49
N ASP A 153 30.25 -39.05 23.74
CA ASP A 153 30.15 -40.43 24.20
C ASP A 153 28.72 -40.98 24.14
N GLU A 154 27.69 -40.14 24.27
CA GLU A 154 26.28 -40.57 24.22
C GLU A 154 25.85 -40.92 22.80
N LEU A 155 26.31 -40.14 21.82
CA LEU A 155 26.08 -40.39 20.41
C LEU A 155 27.11 -41.36 19.81
N GLY A 156 28.19 -41.70 20.54
CA GLY A 156 29.26 -42.57 20.05
C GLY A 156 30.18 -41.89 19.03
N VAL A 157 30.28 -40.56 19.08
CA VAL A 157 31.15 -39.77 18.21
C VAL A 157 32.53 -39.62 18.86
N PRO A 158 33.62 -40.05 18.21
CA PRO A 158 34.95 -39.98 18.81
C PRO A 158 35.50 -38.55 18.86
N PRO A 159 36.47 -38.28 19.77
CA PRO A 159 37.30 -37.09 19.74
C PRO A 159 37.83 -36.73 18.35
N ASN A 160 37.75 -35.45 17.97
CA ASN A 160 38.26 -34.93 16.71
C ASN A 160 37.65 -35.57 15.45
N ALA A 161 36.40 -36.06 15.53
CA ALA A 161 35.71 -36.64 14.39
C ALA A 161 35.11 -35.59 13.43
N THR A 162 35.33 -35.80 12.13
CA THR A 162 34.56 -35.11 11.07
C THR A 162 33.24 -35.86 10.89
N VAL A 163 32.13 -35.13 10.82
CA VAL A 163 30.78 -35.71 10.72
C VAL A 163 30.07 -35.24 9.46
N LYS A 164 29.19 -36.10 8.93
CA LYS A 164 28.35 -35.81 7.77
C LYS A 164 26.88 -35.91 8.14
N TYR A 165 26.09 -34.98 7.62
CA TYR A 165 24.63 -34.93 7.77
C TYR A 165 23.99 -34.96 6.39
N ASP A 166 23.26 -36.03 6.09
CA ASP A 166 22.36 -36.09 4.95
C ASP A 166 21.01 -35.52 5.37
N ILE A 167 20.62 -34.38 4.80
CA ILE A 167 19.39 -33.66 5.14
C ILE A 167 18.45 -33.64 3.95
N PHE A 168 17.17 -33.89 4.21
CA PHE A 168 16.09 -33.66 3.25
C PHE A 168 15.15 -32.58 3.78
N GLN A 169 14.97 -31.50 3.03
CA GLN A 169 14.09 -30.39 3.38
C GLN A 169 12.66 -30.69 2.90
N HIS A 170 11.73 -31.00 3.81
CA HIS A 170 10.33 -31.24 3.46
C HIS A 170 9.56 -29.93 3.20
N ASP A 171 9.71 -28.95 4.09
CA ASP A 171 8.96 -27.69 4.03
C ASP A 171 9.81 -26.52 4.55
N PHE A 172 9.60 -25.33 3.99
CA PHE A 172 10.27 -24.09 4.39
C PHE A 172 9.27 -22.93 4.43
N LYS A 173 9.04 -22.35 5.61
CA LYS A 173 8.18 -21.18 5.79
C LYS A 173 9.00 -19.95 6.13
N THR A 174 8.73 -18.86 5.42
CA THR A 174 9.33 -17.54 5.66
C THR A 174 8.63 -16.87 6.83
N VAL A 175 9.41 -16.37 7.80
CA VAL A 175 8.90 -15.53 8.89
C VAL A 175 9.45 -14.11 8.69
N GLU A 176 8.53 -13.16 8.53
CA GLU A 176 8.78 -11.74 8.37
C GLU A 176 8.49 -11.01 9.69
N LEU A 177 9.36 -10.07 10.05
CA LEU A 177 9.10 -9.12 11.12
C LEU A 177 8.19 -8.01 10.59
N VAL A 178 7.04 -7.79 11.24
CA VAL A 178 6.08 -6.77 10.78
C VAL A 178 6.33 -5.41 11.45
N ASP A 179 6.89 -5.38 12.65
CA ASP A 179 7.20 -4.15 13.38
C ASP A 179 8.61 -4.15 14.01
N HIS A 180 9.12 -2.94 14.27
CA HIS A 180 10.44 -2.76 14.87
C HIS A 180 10.51 -3.27 16.33
N ASP A 181 9.36 -3.42 16.98
CA ASP A 181 9.25 -3.76 18.41
C ASP A 181 9.33 -5.27 18.67
N LYS A 182 9.35 -6.11 17.62
CA LYS A 182 9.46 -7.59 17.69
C LYS A 182 8.30 -8.29 18.40
N GLU A 183 7.21 -7.58 18.64
CA GLU A 183 6.00 -8.11 19.28
C GLU A 183 4.95 -8.58 18.26
N PHE A 184 5.14 -8.26 16.97
CA PHE A 184 4.25 -8.69 15.90
C PHE A 184 5.00 -9.41 14.77
N LEU A 185 4.85 -10.74 14.78
CA LEU A 185 5.54 -11.63 13.86
C LEU A 185 4.57 -12.15 12.82
N LYS A 186 5.00 -12.24 11.57
CA LYS A 186 4.23 -12.82 10.46
C LYS A 186 4.96 -14.03 9.91
N MET A 187 4.35 -15.19 10.00
CA MET A 187 4.76 -16.41 9.32
C MET A 187 3.92 -16.58 8.06
N ILE A 188 4.54 -16.52 6.89
CA ILE A 188 3.85 -16.79 5.63
C ILE A 188 3.67 -18.30 5.52
N ILE A 189 2.41 -18.75 5.45
CA ILE A 189 2.06 -20.17 5.34
C ILE A 189 2.07 -20.60 3.88
N ASN A 190 1.41 -19.84 3.00
CA ASN A 190 1.40 -20.07 1.55
C ASN A 190 1.70 -18.75 0.82
N LYS A 191 2.63 -18.80 -0.15
CA LYS A 191 2.78 -17.77 -1.20
C LYS A 191 2.07 -18.29 -2.45
N GLU A 192 0.76 -18.04 -2.56
CA GLU A 192 0.07 -18.23 -3.84
C GLU A 192 0.31 -16.99 -4.72
N ASP A 193 0.56 -17.22 -6.01
CA ASP A 193 0.78 -16.26 -7.11
C ASP A 193 1.50 -14.93 -6.77
N GLU A 194 2.83 -14.88 -7.02
CA GLU A 194 3.69 -13.69 -6.85
C GLU A 194 3.40 -12.51 -7.81
N LYS A 195 2.29 -12.51 -8.55
CA LYS A 195 1.99 -11.47 -9.54
C LYS A 195 1.49 -10.17 -8.92
N GLU A 196 0.84 -10.21 -7.76
CA GLU A 196 0.33 -9.01 -7.09
C GLU A 196 1.28 -8.53 -5.98
N ARG A 197 1.71 -7.27 -6.05
CA ARG A 197 2.54 -6.61 -5.04
C ARG A 197 1.69 -5.69 -4.17
N GLY A 198 1.85 -5.79 -2.85
CA GLY A 198 1.23 -4.91 -1.86
C GLY A 198 -0.09 -5.44 -1.30
N GLY A 199 -0.46 -4.95 -0.11
CA GLY A 199 -1.73 -5.27 0.54
C GLY A 199 -2.76 -4.14 0.43
N PRO A 200 -3.96 -4.34 1.00
CA PRO A 200 -5.03 -3.34 1.03
C PRO A 200 -4.60 -2.03 1.72
N SER A 201 -5.23 -0.93 1.31
CA SER A 201 -5.12 0.38 1.95
C SER A 201 -5.89 0.45 3.27
N GLU A 202 -5.59 1.42 4.13
CA GLU A 202 -6.21 1.59 5.46
C GLU A 202 -7.75 1.69 5.43
N GLN A 203 -8.33 2.17 4.35
CA GLN A 203 -9.79 2.35 4.22
C GLN A 203 -10.45 1.24 3.39
N ASP A 204 -9.68 0.31 2.81
CA ASP A 204 -10.20 -0.72 1.92
C ASP A 204 -11.12 -1.69 2.65
N GLU A 205 -12.09 -2.19 1.91
CA GLU A 205 -13.00 -3.22 2.40
C GLU A 205 -12.47 -4.60 2.03
N VAL A 206 -12.22 -5.43 3.05
CA VAL A 206 -11.53 -6.70 2.93
C VAL A 206 -12.46 -7.88 3.13
N TYR A 207 -12.14 -8.96 2.43
CA TYR A 207 -12.74 -10.28 2.60
C TYR A 207 -11.62 -11.20 3.07
N ALA A 208 -11.70 -11.68 4.31
CA ALA A 208 -10.66 -12.52 4.89
C ALA A 208 -11.27 -13.59 5.81
N THR A 209 -10.64 -14.77 5.85
CA THR A 209 -10.91 -15.74 6.91
C THR A 209 -9.89 -15.56 8.02
N ILE A 210 -10.37 -15.54 9.27
CA ILE A 210 -9.55 -15.26 10.45
C ILE A 210 -9.85 -16.31 11.51
N THR A 211 -8.79 -16.93 12.01
CA THR A 211 -8.85 -17.87 13.14
C THR A 211 -7.90 -17.41 14.23
N LEU A 212 -8.41 -17.25 15.46
CA LEU A 212 -7.66 -16.81 16.63
C LEU A 212 -7.43 -17.96 17.60
N HIS A 213 -6.19 -18.11 18.06
CA HIS A 213 -5.74 -19.15 18.99
C HIS A 213 -4.88 -18.55 20.10
N THR A 214 -4.76 -19.26 21.22
CA THR A 214 -3.93 -18.85 22.36
C THR A 214 -2.59 -19.57 22.45
N ASP A 215 -2.45 -20.76 21.83
CA ASP A 215 -1.20 -21.53 21.84
C ASP A 215 -0.70 -21.89 20.41
N PRO A 216 0.61 -22.08 20.20
CA PRO A 216 1.11 -22.60 18.92
C PRO A 216 0.89 -24.12 18.85
N GLY A 217 0.04 -24.59 17.90
CA GLY A 217 -0.19 -26.02 17.63
C GLY A 217 -1.59 -26.59 17.96
N CYS A 218 -2.62 -25.75 18.00
CA CYS A 218 -3.85 -25.92 18.78
C CYS A 218 -4.81 -27.10 18.54
N THR A 219 -5.31 -27.61 19.68
CA THR A 219 -6.51 -28.42 19.95
C THR A 219 -7.78 -27.53 20.01
N PRO A 220 -9.02 -28.08 19.98
CA PRO A 220 -10.26 -27.27 19.92
C PRO A 220 -10.51 -26.29 21.08
N GLU A 221 -9.91 -26.52 22.25
CA GLU A 221 -10.14 -25.78 23.51
C GLU A 221 -9.45 -24.41 23.56
N SER A 222 -8.53 -24.15 22.64
CA SER A 222 -7.70 -22.94 22.57
C SER A 222 -8.16 -21.96 21.48
N LEU A 223 -9.22 -22.34 20.75
CA LEU A 223 -9.89 -21.55 19.72
C LEU A 223 -10.67 -20.40 20.36
N VAL A 224 -10.32 -19.17 19.99
CA VAL A 224 -10.97 -17.96 20.50
C VAL A 224 -12.05 -17.47 19.55
N TYR A 225 -11.81 -17.60 18.24
CA TYR A 225 -12.70 -17.14 17.19
C TYR A 225 -12.35 -17.80 15.86
N GLU A 226 -13.37 -18.11 15.05
CA GLU A 226 -13.21 -18.54 13.67
C GLU A 226 -14.32 -17.91 12.83
N THR A 227 -13.94 -17.29 11.72
CA THR A 227 -14.89 -16.90 10.67
C THR A 227 -15.46 -18.15 9.99
N PRO A 228 -16.74 -18.20 9.59
CA PRO A 228 -17.31 -19.33 8.85
C PRO A 228 -16.42 -19.73 7.66
N SER A 229 -16.16 -21.02 7.50
CA SER A 229 -15.38 -21.55 6.38
C SER A 229 -16.11 -21.26 5.07
N ALA A 230 -15.57 -20.35 4.27
CA ALA A 230 -16.11 -20.02 2.97
C ALA A 230 -15.24 -20.54 1.84
N ASN A 231 -15.90 -20.96 0.77
CA ASN A 231 -15.27 -21.19 -0.52
C ASN A 231 -14.66 -19.85 -1.01
N PRO A 232 -13.51 -19.80 -1.72
CA PRO A 232 -12.96 -18.54 -2.23
C PRO A 232 -13.91 -17.75 -3.14
N ASN A 233 -14.95 -18.41 -3.66
CA ASN A 233 -16.01 -17.85 -4.49
C ASN A 233 -17.31 -17.54 -3.72
N ASP A 234 -17.39 -17.83 -2.42
CA ASP A 234 -18.62 -17.62 -1.63
C ASP A 234 -18.79 -16.16 -1.23
N GLU A 235 -19.97 -15.62 -1.51
CA GLU A 235 -20.47 -14.34 -0.99
C GLU A 235 -20.81 -14.38 0.51
N GLY A 236 -20.62 -15.53 1.17
CA GLY A 236 -20.93 -15.77 2.58
C GLY A 236 -19.88 -15.28 3.59
N VAL A 237 -18.73 -14.77 3.14
CA VAL A 237 -17.76 -14.11 4.04
C VAL A 237 -18.18 -12.67 4.27
N GLU A 238 -18.48 -12.32 5.52
CA GLU A 238 -18.69 -10.93 5.91
C GLU A 238 -17.44 -10.10 5.62
N SER A 239 -17.61 -9.02 4.85
CA SER A 239 -16.57 -8.02 4.65
C SER A 239 -16.57 -6.98 5.76
N PHE A 240 -15.43 -6.36 5.97
CA PHE A 240 -15.30 -5.21 6.87
C PHE A 240 -14.26 -4.22 6.32
N ALA A 241 -14.40 -2.95 6.66
CA ALA A 241 -13.40 -1.94 6.32
C ALA A 241 -12.24 -1.97 7.33
N LEU A 242 -11.01 -1.78 6.85
CA LEU A 242 -9.82 -1.87 7.70
C LEU A 242 -9.71 -0.76 8.77
N ASP A 243 -10.41 0.36 8.58
CA ASP A 243 -10.57 1.44 9.54
C ASP A 243 -11.74 1.21 10.52
N GLU A 244 -12.53 0.15 10.31
CA GLU A 244 -13.70 -0.22 11.11
C GLU A 244 -13.62 -1.70 11.55
N ILE A 245 -12.49 -2.09 12.16
CA ILE A 245 -12.25 -3.47 12.60
C ILE A 245 -13.34 -3.94 13.59
N PRO A 246 -13.97 -5.10 13.35
CA PRO A 246 -14.93 -5.68 14.28
C PRO A 246 -14.36 -5.84 15.69
N LYS A 247 -15.14 -5.45 16.71
CA LYS A 247 -14.68 -5.40 18.11
C LYS A 247 -14.18 -6.73 18.70
N HIS A 248 -14.59 -7.85 18.11
CA HIS A 248 -14.16 -9.19 18.54
C HIS A 248 -12.79 -9.60 17.95
N LEU A 249 -12.27 -8.85 16.97
CA LEU A 249 -10.94 -9.06 16.40
C LEU A 249 -9.91 -8.14 17.08
N PRO A 250 -8.65 -8.57 17.22
CA PRO A 250 -7.58 -7.70 17.69
C PRO A 250 -7.38 -6.50 16.75
N PRO A 251 -7.20 -5.27 17.24
CA PRO A 251 -6.76 -4.13 16.42
C PRO A 251 -5.54 -4.40 15.53
N ALA A 252 -4.62 -5.26 15.95
CA ALA A 252 -3.51 -5.76 15.12
C ALA A 252 -3.95 -6.44 13.79
N THR A 253 -5.21 -6.88 13.66
CA THR A 253 -5.79 -7.45 12.44
C THR A 253 -5.66 -6.51 11.23
N ALA A 254 -5.90 -5.21 11.41
CA ALA A 254 -5.76 -4.25 10.31
C ALA A 254 -4.32 -4.22 9.78
N ARG A 255 -3.36 -4.20 10.70
CA ARG A 255 -1.93 -4.19 10.40
C ARG A 255 -1.51 -5.48 9.69
N ALA A 256 -1.98 -6.64 10.15
CA ALA A 256 -1.73 -7.92 9.49
C ALA A 256 -2.17 -7.90 8.03
N LEU A 257 -3.44 -7.56 7.77
CA LEU A 257 -4.04 -7.62 6.44
C LEU A 257 -3.33 -6.71 5.43
N ARG A 258 -2.89 -5.51 5.85
CA ARG A 258 -2.11 -4.60 4.97
C ARG A 258 -0.75 -5.14 4.54
N THR A 259 -0.19 -6.12 5.26
CA THR A 259 1.08 -6.76 4.89
C THR A 259 0.91 -7.94 3.95
N MET A 260 -0.32 -8.31 3.61
CA MET A 260 -0.63 -9.50 2.85
C MET A 260 -1.08 -9.14 1.43
N PRO A 261 -0.48 -9.70 0.38
CA PRO A 261 -1.06 -9.64 -0.97
C PRO A 261 -2.34 -10.48 -1.03
N ARG A 262 -3.09 -10.36 -2.15
CA ARG A 262 -4.29 -11.20 -2.35
C ARG A 262 -3.94 -12.67 -2.26
N THR A 263 -4.93 -13.45 -1.83
CA THR A 263 -4.89 -14.91 -1.65
C THR A 263 -3.87 -15.44 -0.64
N GLN A 264 -2.95 -14.60 -0.13
CA GLN A 264 -1.95 -15.00 0.87
C GLN A 264 -2.62 -15.52 2.13
N LYS A 265 -2.06 -16.62 2.65
CA LYS A 265 -2.34 -17.14 3.98
C LYS A 265 -1.11 -16.95 4.87
N SER A 266 -1.31 -16.30 6.00
CA SER A 266 -0.24 -16.00 6.97
C SER A 266 -0.74 -16.25 8.38
N ARG A 267 0.15 -16.70 9.26
CA ARG A 267 -0.09 -16.77 10.70
C ARG A 267 0.70 -15.66 11.38
N PHE A 268 0.04 -14.92 12.26
CA PHE A 268 0.64 -13.86 13.04
C PHE A 268 0.74 -14.29 14.49
N ALA A 269 1.84 -13.94 15.15
CA ALA A 269 1.96 -14.00 16.60
C ALA A 269 1.91 -12.57 17.13
N ILE A 270 0.93 -12.30 18.00
CA ILE A 270 0.75 -11.04 18.72
C ILE A 270 1.21 -11.32 20.14
N LEU A 271 2.45 -10.91 20.44
CA LEU A 271 3.05 -11.07 21.77
C LEU A 271 2.53 -9.98 22.71
N ASN A 272 2.67 -10.21 24.03
CA ASN A 272 2.15 -9.33 25.09
C ASN A 272 2.39 -7.84 24.78
N GLY A 273 1.34 -7.02 24.79
CA GLY A 273 1.50 -5.56 24.70
C GLY A 273 0.45 -4.85 23.85
N LEU A 274 -0.10 -5.51 22.82
CA LEU A 274 -0.89 -4.77 21.84
C LEU A 274 -2.39 -4.61 22.13
N ASP A 275 -3.14 -5.57 22.70
CA ASP A 275 -4.60 -5.48 22.50
C ASP A 275 -5.62 -6.08 23.50
N SER A 276 -5.27 -6.63 24.68
CA SER A 276 -6.35 -7.28 25.46
C SER A 276 -6.28 -7.31 26.99
N GLY A 277 -5.23 -6.80 27.63
CA GLY A 277 -5.09 -6.95 29.09
C GLY A 277 -5.05 -8.42 29.57
N ARG A 278 -4.99 -9.39 28.65
CA ARG A 278 -4.76 -10.81 28.94
C ARG A 278 -3.25 -11.06 28.98
N LYS A 279 -2.82 -11.91 29.92
CA LYS A 279 -1.46 -12.46 29.92
C LYS A 279 -1.41 -13.61 28.92
N GLY A 280 -0.64 -13.48 27.84
CA GLY A 280 -0.46 -14.54 26.84
C GLY A 280 -0.42 -14.02 25.41
N ALA A 281 0.29 -14.74 24.54
CA ALA A 281 0.33 -14.45 23.11
C ALA A 281 -1.01 -14.84 22.44
N ILE A 282 -1.41 -14.09 21.42
CA ILE A 282 -2.52 -14.47 20.55
C ILE A 282 -1.94 -14.81 19.18
N TYR A 283 -2.29 -15.98 18.66
CA TYR A 283 -1.94 -16.42 17.33
C TYR A 283 -3.13 -16.22 16.40
N MET A 284 -2.93 -15.47 15.32
CA MET A 284 -3.97 -15.13 14.36
C MET A 284 -3.61 -15.71 12.99
N THR A 285 -4.35 -16.71 12.53
CA THR A 285 -4.23 -17.22 11.16
C THR A 285 -5.18 -16.45 10.27
N VAL A 286 -4.66 -15.82 9.23
CA VAL A 286 -5.41 -15.00 8.29
C VAL A 286 -5.24 -15.56 6.89
N LYS A 287 -6.33 -15.68 6.13
CA LYS A 287 -6.28 -15.80 4.66
C LYS A 287 -6.99 -14.59 4.07
N LEU A 288 -6.23 -13.72 3.40
CA LEU A 288 -6.80 -12.58 2.68
C LEU A 288 -7.33 -13.07 1.34
N LEU A 289 -8.65 -13.06 1.14
CA LEU A 289 -9.28 -13.57 -0.08
C LEU A 289 -9.22 -12.52 -1.19
N LYS A 290 -9.79 -11.35 -0.93
CA LYS A 290 -9.81 -10.19 -1.84
C LYS A 290 -10.08 -8.91 -1.06
N TRP A 291 -9.95 -7.77 -1.71
CA TRP A 291 -10.39 -6.48 -1.19
C TRP A 291 -10.95 -5.61 -2.31
N LYS A 292 -11.81 -4.67 -1.92
CA LYS A 292 -12.41 -3.63 -2.75
C LYS A 292 -11.84 -2.28 -2.35
N GLU A 293 -11.51 -1.46 -3.35
CA GLU A 293 -11.00 -0.09 -3.13
C GLU A 293 -12.10 0.74 -2.47
N ARG A 294 -11.85 1.19 -1.24
CA ARG A 294 -12.78 2.05 -0.49
C ARG A 294 -12.04 3.27 0.01
N GLY A 295 -12.67 4.43 -0.13
CA GLY A 295 -12.12 5.64 0.47
C GLY A 295 -12.94 6.88 0.23
N PHE A 296 -12.67 7.89 1.05
CA PHE A 296 -13.31 9.19 0.91
C PHE A 296 -12.87 9.88 -0.39
N VAL A 297 -13.84 10.38 -1.14
CA VAL A 297 -13.61 11.11 -2.38
C VAL A 297 -12.96 12.45 -2.05
N LYS A 298 -11.78 12.70 -2.62
CA LYS A 298 -11.02 13.93 -2.37
C LYS A 298 -11.83 15.16 -2.75
N GLY A 299 -11.67 16.22 -1.97
CA GLY A 299 -12.38 17.50 -2.14
C GLY A 299 -13.77 17.55 -1.49
N THR A 300 -14.36 16.39 -1.16
CA THR A 300 -15.69 16.34 -0.53
C THR A 300 -15.69 16.47 1.00
N LYS A 301 -14.55 16.83 1.63
CA LYS A 301 -14.39 16.93 3.11
C LYS A 301 -14.89 15.69 3.87
N ASN A 302 -14.55 14.49 3.37
CA ASN A 302 -14.99 13.19 3.88
C ASN A 302 -16.52 13.02 3.92
N LYS A 303 -17.26 13.70 3.02
CA LYS A 303 -18.72 13.59 2.95
C LYS A 303 -19.21 12.57 1.94
N VAL A 304 -18.38 12.23 0.96
CA VAL A 304 -18.66 11.21 -0.05
C VAL A 304 -17.64 10.09 0.10
N LEU A 305 -18.13 8.88 0.30
CA LEU A 305 -17.33 7.65 0.38
C LEU A 305 -17.60 6.83 -0.88
N LYS A 306 -16.54 6.45 -1.59
CA LYS A 306 -16.63 5.55 -2.76
C LYS A 306 -16.14 4.16 -2.35
N LEU A 307 -16.89 3.14 -2.73
CA LEU A 307 -16.50 1.73 -2.68
C LEU A 307 -16.60 1.17 -4.11
N ALA A 308 -15.48 0.72 -4.67
CA ALA A 308 -15.45 0.04 -5.96
C ALA A 308 -16.13 -1.33 -5.80
N TYR A 309 -17.36 -1.44 -6.30
CA TYR A 309 -18.22 -2.59 -6.06
C TYR A 309 -17.92 -3.73 -7.05
N GLN A 310 -17.81 -3.38 -8.33
CA GLN A 310 -17.56 -4.30 -9.43
C GLN A 310 -16.69 -3.61 -10.50
N LEU A 311 -15.79 -4.36 -11.12
CA LEU A 311 -15.03 -3.95 -12.28
C LEU A 311 -15.36 -4.93 -13.41
N ASP A 312 -15.65 -4.41 -14.60
CA ASP A 312 -15.82 -5.24 -15.78
C ASP A 312 -14.50 -5.98 -16.12
N ASP A 313 -14.59 -7.16 -16.76
CA ASP A 313 -13.39 -7.92 -17.16
C ASP A 313 -12.53 -7.17 -18.19
N GLU A 314 -13.16 -6.28 -18.97
CA GLU A 314 -12.52 -5.38 -19.94
C GLU A 314 -12.16 -4.01 -19.33
N ALA A 315 -12.34 -3.83 -18.01
CA ALA A 315 -12.06 -2.58 -17.32
C ALA A 315 -10.59 -2.19 -17.47
N GLN A 316 -10.37 -0.99 -18.02
CA GLN A 316 -9.02 -0.44 -18.13
C GLN A 316 -8.64 0.28 -16.84
N TRP A 317 -7.34 0.38 -16.57
CA TRP A 317 -6.80 1.13 -15.43
C TRP A 317 -7.00 2.66 -15.54
N ALA A 318 -7.59 3.13 -16.63
CA ALA A 318 -7.78 4.55 -16.91
C ALA A 318 -8.84 5.16 -15.99
N ARG A 319 -8.51 6.32 -15.41
CA ARG A 319 -9.45 7.20 -14.71
C ARG A 319 -9.69 8.47 -15.54
N PRO A 320 -10.87 9.10 -15.43
CA PRO A 320 -11.11 10.41 -16.05
C PRO A 320 -10.13 11.46 -15.53
N THR A 321 -9.78 12.42 -16.37
CA THR A 321 -9.08 13.64 -15.94
C THR A 321 -10.09 14.76 -15.72
N ASP A 322 -9.64 15.88 -15.17
CA ASP A 322 -10.49 17.07 -15.11
C ASP A 322 -10.93 17.46 -16.53
N PHE A 323 -12.20 17.86 -16.69
CA PHE A 323 -12.81 18.19 -17.98
C PHE A 323 -12.98 17.01 -18.96
N SER A 324 -12.75 15.77 -18.52
CA SER A 324 -13.10 14.59 -19.32
C SER A 324 -14.60 14.53 -19.62
N THR A 325 -14.91 14.06 -20.83
CA THR A 325 -16.26 13.62 -21.20
C THR A 325 -16.35 12.12 -21.04
N VAL A 326 -17.34 11.66 -20.28
CA VAL A 326 -17.50 10.25 -19.91
C VAL A 326 -18.95 9.81 -20.15
N LYS A 327 -19.15 8.51 -20.42
CA LYS A 327 -20.46 7.87 -20.32
C LYS A 327 -20.67 7.40 -18.90
N PHE A 328 -21.70 7.94 -18.25
CA PHE A 328 -22.02 7.68 -16.86
C PHE A 328 -23.47 7.22 -16.74
N LYS A 329 -23.71 6.22 -15.92
CA LYS A 329 -25.04 5.68 -15.68
C LYS A 329 -25.28 5.50 -14.19
N MET A 330 -26.41 6.02 -13.71
CA MET A 330 -26.88 5.72 -12.36
C MET A 330 -27.78 4.49 -12.43
N ILE A 331 -27.45 3.45 -11.66
CA ILE A 331 -28.23 2.22 -11.59
C ILE A 331 -29.37 2.37 -10.58
N SER A 332 -29.10 3.01 -9.44
CA SER A 332 -30.13 3.33 -8.43
C SER A 332 -29.57 4.25 -7.35
N ALA A 333 -30.46 4.82 -6.53
CA ALA A 333 -30.11 5.45 -5.26
C ALA A 333 -31.03 4.92 -4.14
N HIS A 334 -30.45 4.65 -2.97
CA HIS A 334 -31.16 4.06 -1.82
C HIS A 334 -30.85 4.83 -0.54
N ASP A 335 -31.77 4.84 0.41
CA ASP A 335 -31.46 5.21 1.78
C ASP A 335 -30.45 4.22 2.36
N ALA A 336 -29.30 4.71 2.83
CA ALA A 336 -28.20 3.86 3.25
C ALA A 336 -28.44 3.16 4.61
N VAL A 337 -29.54 3.49 5.31
CA VAL A 337 -29.92 2.89 6.60
C VAL A 337 -31.08 1.93 6.43
N THR A 338 -32.15 2.35 5.74
CA THR A 338 -33.35 1.53 5.57
C THR A 338 -33.29 0.61 4.36
N GLY A 339 -32.44 0.92 3.37
CA GLY A 339 -32.39 0.23 2.08
C GLY A 339 -33.54 0.58 1.15
N GLU A 340 -34.36 1.58 1.48
CA GLU A 340 -35.46 2.03 0.64
C GLU A 340 -34.93 2.68 -0.64
N GLN A 341 -35.46 2.28 -1.79
CA GLN A 341 -35.07 2.87 -3.08
C GLN A 341 -35.66 4.28 -3.22
N LEU A 342 -34.78 5.25 -3.45
CA LEU A 342 -35.11 6.67 -3.61
C LEU A 342 -35.16 7.08 -5.09
N LEU A 343 -34.24 6.58 -5.90
CA LEU A 343 -34.17 6.85 -7.35
C LEU A 343 -33.97 5.55 -8.14
N GLY A 344 -34.58 5.53 -9.34
CA GLY A 344 -34.48 4.43 -10.29
C GLY A 344 -33.21 4.44 -11.14
N GLU A 345 -33.11 3.48 -12.05
CA GLU A 345 -32.09 3.43 -13.08
C GLU A 345 -32.29 4.57 -14.09
N THR A 346 -31.19 5.14 -14.59
CA THR A 346 -31.18 6.12 -15.68
C THR A 346 -30.67 5.51 -16.97
N ASP A 347 -30.91 6.20 -18.08
CA ASP A 347 -30.20 5.92 -19.33
C ASP A 347 -28.69 6.21 -19.21
N GLU A 348 -27.93 5.76 -20.22
CA GLU A 348 -26.51 6.09 -20.35
C GLU A 348 -26.36 7.55 -20.79
N GLU A 349 -25.78 8.38 -19.92
CA GLU A 349 -25.65 9.81 -20.18
C GLU A 349 -24.21 10.17 -20.52
N THR A 350 -24.03 11.04 -21.51
CA THR A 350 -22.73 11.64 -21.81
C THR A 350 -22.57 12.90 -20.96
N VAL A 351 -21.63 12.87 -20.03
CA VAL A 351 -21.42 13.93 -19.03
C VAL A 351 -19.99 14.47 -19.14
N THR A 352 -19.85 15.80 -19.05
CA THR A 352 -18.55 16.45 -19.01
C THR A 352 -18.24 16.88 -17.59
N LEU A 353 -17.20 16.29 -17.00
CA LEU A 353 -16.81 16.56 -15.61
C LEU A 353 -16.32 18.01 -15.49
N HIS A 354 -16.72 18.73 -14.45
CA HIS A 354 -16.32 20.13 -14.24
C HIS A 354 -16.71 21.09 -15.40
N SER A 355 -17.77 20.75 -16.13
CA SER A 355 -18.40 21.63 -17.11
C SER A 355 -18.90 22.94 -16.48
N GLU A 356 -19.07 23.98 -17.29
CA GLU A 356 -19.56 25.29 -16.81
C GLU A 356 -20.96 25.19 -16.19
N GLN A 357 -21.80 24.39 -16.84
CA GLN A 357 -23.10 23.97 -16.34
C GLN A 357 -22.96 22.51 -15.90
N PRO A 358 -23.06 22.20 -14.58
CA PRO A 358 -22.90 20.83 -14.08
C PRO A 358 -23.77 19.84 -14.85
N ASP A 359 -23.21 18.72 -15.30
CA ASP A 359 -24.03 17.64 -15.83
C ASP A 359 -24.57 16.73 -14.72
N LEU A 360 -23.77 16.51 -13.66
CA LEU A 360 -24.08 15.66 -12.51
C LEU A 360 -24.17 16.46 -11.20
N PRO A 361 -24.86 15.94 -10.16
CA PRO A 361 -24.73 16.45 -8.80
C PRO A 361 -23.29 16.28 -8.28
N GLU A 362 -22.87 17.17 -7.39
CA GLU A 362 -21.47 17.28 -6.92
C GLU A 362 -20.92 15.96 -6.38
N ALA A 363 -21.74 15.19 -5.65
CA ALA A 363 -21.35 13.89 -5.13
C ALA A 363 -21.02 12.87 -6.22
N LEU A 364 -21.84 12.79 -7.28
CA LEU A 364 -21.63 11.86 -8.39
C LEU A 364 -20.49 12.34 -9.30
N GLU A 365 -20.37 13.64 -9.57
CA GLU A 365 -19.23 14.19 -10.31
C GLU A 365 -17.90 13.90 -9.60
N ALA A 366 -17.85 14.13 -8.28
CA ALA A 366 -16.65 13.87 -7.50
C ALA A 366 -16.29 12.39 -7.50
N ALA A 367 -17.28 11.50 -7.34
CA ALA A 367 -17.07 10.06 -7.41
C ALA A 367 -16.60 9.61 -8.80
N ALA A 368 -17.24 10.08 -9.88
CA ALA A 368 -16.89 9.72 -11.26
C ALA A 368 -15.42 10.00 -11.59
N ARG A 369 -14.85 11.11 -11.10
CA ARG A 369 -13.41 11.43 -11.25
C ARG A 369 -12.48 10.39 -10.60
N HIS A 370 -12.97 9.70 -9.58
CA HIS A 370 -12.20 8.70 -8.83
C HIS A 370 -12.55 7.27 -9.22
N MET A 371 -13.48 7.08 -10.16
CA MET A 371 -13.83 5.78 -10.74
C MET A 371 -12.91 5.43 -11.91
N ARG A 372 -12.73 4.13 -12.14
CA ARG A 372 -12.06 3.58 -13.33
C ARG A 372 -13.07 3.28 -14.41
N MET A 373 -12.63 3.27 -15.66
CA MET A 373 -13.49 2.87 -16.78
C MET A 373 -13.96 1.41 -16.59
N GLY A 374 -15.27 1.16 -16.74
CA GLY A 374 -15.91 -0.11 -16.44
C GLY A 374 -16.18 -0.35 -14.94
N GLU A 375 -15.88 0.60 -14.05
CA GLU A 375 -16.15 0.47 -12.61
C GLU A 375 -17.61 0.78 -12.30
N THR A 376 -18.26 -0.13 -11.58
CA THR A 376 -19.49 0.13 -10.83
C THR A 376 -19.11 0.39 -9.37
N ALA A 377 -19.56 1.52 -8.81
CA ALA A 377 -19.25 1.94 -7.45
C ALA A 377 -20.51 2.15 -6.61
N HIS A 378 -20.38 1.82 -5.32
CA HIS A 378 -21.27 2.32 -4.28
C HIS A 378 -20.74 3.67 -3.79
N ILE A 379 -21.55 4.70 -3.91
CA ILE A 379 -21.20 6.08 -3.57
C ILE A 379 -22.10 6.51 -2.42
N THR A 380 -21.57 6.49 -1.21
CA THR A 380 -22.32 6.88 -0.02
C THR A 380 -22.12 8.36 0.28
N VAL A 381 -23.22 9.10 0.32
CA VAL A 381 -23.27 10.54 0.56
C VAL A 381 -23.83 10.79 1.96
N THR A 382 -23.06 11.49 2.79
CA THR A 382 -23.45 11.86 4.17
C THR A 382 -23.92 13.31 4.28
N ASP A 383 -23.57 14.15 3.31
CA ASP A 383 -24.06 15.52 3.19
C ASP A 383 -24.90 15.64 1.93
N LEU A 384 -26.22 15.49 2.08
CA LEU A 384 -27.14 15.41 0.94
C LEU A 384 -27.23 16.70 0.12
N ARG A 385 -26.70 17.83 0.61
CA ARG A 385 -26.57 19.06 -0.19
C ARG A 385 -25.73 18.85 -1.45
N LEU A 386 -24.84 17.86 -1.45
CA LEU A 386 -24.02 17.47 -2.61
C LEU A 386 -24.77 16.62 -3.64
N ALA A 387 -25.99 16.18 -3.31
CA ALA A 387 -26.78 15.25 -4.10
C ALA A 387 -28.15 15.83 -4.51
N TYR A 388 -28.59 16.93 -3.89
CA TYR A 388 -29.90 17.52 -4.18
C TYR A 388 -30.01 18.12 -5.58
N GLU A 389 -31.26 18.19 -6.05
CA GLU A 389 -31.65 18.91 -7.25
C GLU A 389 -31.20 20.38 -7.20
N ASP A 390 -30.64 20.82 -8.32
CA ASP A 390 -30.30 22.22 -8.59
C ASP A 390 -30.63 22.49 -10.05
N PRO A 391 -31.43 23.53 -10.38
CA PRO A 391 -31.80 23.84 -11.77
C PRO A 391 -30.62 24.02 -12.74
N CYS A 392 -29.41 24.27 -12.23
CA CYS A 392 -28.21 24.37 -13.03
C CYS A 392 -27.67 22.99 -13.47
N ILE A 393 -28.06 21.89 -12.83
CA ILE A 393 -27.63 20.54 -13.17
C ILE A 393 -28.40 20.05 -14.41
N ARG A 394 -27.73 19.45 -15.40
CA ARG A 394 -28.43 18.93 -16.59
C ARG A 394 -29.18 17.64 -16.28
N GLN A 395 -28.52 16.67 -15.65
CA GLN A 395 -29.11 15.37 -15.34
C GLN A 395 -29.91 15.39 -14.03
N GLN A 396 -31.07 16.04 -14.07
CA GLN A 396 -31.97 16.15 -12.92
C GLN A 396 -32.43 14.79 -12.38
N ALA A 397 -32.57 13.77 -13.23
CA ALA A 397 -32.99 12.43 -12.84
C ALA A 397 -32.02 11.74 -11.85
N MET A 398 -30.75 12.18 -11.81
CA MET A 398 -29.75 11.66 -10.87
C MET A 398 -29.68 12.47 -9.56
N CYS A 399 -30.47 13.52 -9.44
CA CYS A 399 -30.50 14.38 -8.27
C CYS A 399 -31.59 13.94 -7.28
N LEU A 400 -31.30 14.07 -5.98
CA LEU A 400 -32.29 13.85 -4.94
C LEU A 400 -33.23 15.05 -4.80
N PRO A 401 -34.54 14.83 -4.59
CA PRO A 401 -35.44 15.91 -4.21
C PRO A 401 -35.00 16.59 -2.91
N LYS A 402 -35.16 17.90 -2.78
CA LYS A 402 -34.86 18.62 -1.52
C LYS A 402 -35.72 18.20 -0.33
N THR A 403 -36.82 17.51 -0.60
CA THR A 403 -37.72 16.92 0.40
C THR A 403 -37.22 15.59 0.96
N CYS A 404 -36.14 15.01 0.40
CA CYS A 404 -35.56 13.78 0.91
C CYS A 404 -35.10 13.95 2.37
N THR A 405 -35.54 13.04 3.25
CA THR A 405 -35.30 13.11 4.70
C THR A 405 -34.24 12.11 5.18
N SER A 406 -33.70 11.30 4.26
CA SER A 406 -32.62 10.36 4.53
C SER A 406 -31.42 11.05 5.18
N LYS A 407 -30.75 10.37 6.10
CA LYS A 407 -29.52 10.90 6.71
C LYS A 407 -28.30 10.64 5.83
N ARG A 408 -28.34 9.54 5.08
CA ARG A 408 -27.29 9.07 4.18
C ARG A 408 -27.95 8.39 3.00
N VAL A 409 -27.43 8.63 1.81
CA VAL A 409 -27.90 8.00 0.58
C VAL A 409 -26.75 7.26 -0.06
N MET A 410 -27.02 6.05 -0.56
CA MET A 410 -26.08 5.25 -1.32
C MET A 410 -26.54 5.24 -2.78
N TYR A 411 -25.72 5.80 -3.67
CA TYR A 411 -25.87 5.63 -5.10
C TYR A 411 -25.14 4.37 -5.56
N VAL A 412 -25.73 3.66 -6.51
CA VAL A 412 -25.06 2.64 -7.32
C VAL A 412 -24.91 3.23 -8.71
N ALA A 413 -23.68 3.45 -9.16
CA ALA A 413 -23.42 4.08 -10.46
C ALA A 413 -22.22 3.44 -11.17
N LYS A 414 -22.23 3.52 -12.50
CA LYS A 414 -21.21 2.94 -13.37
C LYS A 414 -20.57 4.01 -14.26
N LEU A 415 -19.24 4.04 -14.26
CA LEU A 415 -18.46 4.78 -15.25
C LEU A 415 -18.21 3.83 -16.43
N ILE A 416 -18.95 3.99 -17.51
CA ILE A 416 -18.96 3.04 -18.62
C ILE A 416 -17.71 3.25 -19.48
N GLU A 417 -17.52 4.48 -19.96
CA GLU A 417 -16.50 4.79 -20.96
C GLU A 417 -15.95 6.21 -20.73
N ILE A 418 -14.66 6.41 -20.98
CA ILE A 418 -14.07 7.74 -21.13
C ILE A 418 -14.10 8.09 -22.61
N VAL A 419 -15.11 8.85 -23.04
CA VAL A 419 -15.32 9.23 -24.45
C VAL A 419 -14.21 10.15 -24.93
N GLU A 420 -13.86 11.13 -24.10
CA GLU A 420 -12.81 12.10 -24.39
C GLU A 420 -12.05 12.40 -23.09
N LYS A 421 -10.72 12.27 -23.13
CA LYS A 421 -9.90 12.79 -22.04
C LYS A 421 -10.00 14.31 -22.06
N GLY A 422 -10.09 14.92 -20.88
CA GLY A 422 -10.05 16.37 -20.80
C GLY A 422 -8.74 16.83 -21.44
N MET A 423 -8.84 17.48 -22.60
CA MET A 423 -7.65 17.83 -23.37
C MET A 423 -6.77 18.76 -22.54
N GLU A 424 -5.46 18.49 -22.54
CA GLU A 424 -4.50 19.56 -22.31
C GLU A 424 -4.86 20.67 -23.29
N ILE A 425 -4.95 21.89 -22.75
CA ILE A 425 -5.28 23.10 -23.49
C ILE A 425 -4.62 23.08 -24.88
N ASP A 426 -5.41 23.05 -25.95
CA ASP A 426 -4.90 23.19 -27.32
C ASP A 426 -4.44 24.65 -27.53
N THR A 427 -3.14 24.87 -27.37
CA THR A 427 -2.53 26.19 -27.53
C THR A 427 -2.32 26.56 -28.99
N ARG A 428 -2.50 25.66 -29.97
CA ARG A 428 -2.16 25.94 -31.38
C ARG A 428 -2.96 27.10 -31.95
N ALA A 429 -4.26 27.13 -31.69
CA ALA A 429 -5.13 28.24 -32.12
C ALA A 429 -4.83 29.56 -31.40
N LEU A 430 -4.15 29.51 -30.24
CA LEU A 430 -3.74 30.68 -29.47
C LEU A 430 -2.33 31.15 -29.83
N GLU A 431 -1.47 30.25 -30.32
CA GLU A 431 -0.12 30.56 -30.80
C GLU A 431 -0.17 31.56 -31.97
N ASP A 432 -1.13 31.40 -32.89
CA ASP A 432 -1.35 32.34 -33.99
C ASP A 432 -1.74 33.75 -33.50
N LYS A 433 -2.41 33.85 -32.34
CA LYS A 433 -2.79 35.11 -31.70
C LYS A 433 -1.70 35.65 -30.75
N GLY A 434 -0.61 34.90 -30.57
CA GLY A 434 0.50 35.26 -29.70
C GLY A 434 0.10 35.56 -28.26
N LYS A 435 0.81 36.49 -27.62
CA LYS A 435 0.69 36.81 -26.19
C LYS A 435 -0.70 37.35 -25.82
N ASP A 436 -1.35 38.10 -26.71
CA ASP A 436 -2.65 38.70 -26.46
C ASP A 436 -3.76 37.63 -26.42
N GLY A 437 -3.67 36.61 -27.28
CA GLY A 437 -4.58 35.46 -27.24
C GLY A 437 -4.49 34.66 -25.94
N PHE A 438 -3.26 34.43 -25.44
CA PHE A 438 -3.06 33.77 -24.15
C PHE A 438 -3.60 34.60 -22.98
N MET A 439 -3.44 35.93 -23.00
CA MET A 439 -4.01 36.81 -21.97
C MET A 439 -5.54 36.83 -22.00
N GLU A 440 -6.15 36.89 -23.19
CA GLU A 440 -7.60 36.85 -23.35
C GLU A 440 -8.20 35.56 -22.78
N GLU A 441 -7.58 34.41 -23.08
CA GLU A 441 -8.04 33.12 -22.56
C GLU A 441 -7.81 33.02 -21.03
N ALA A 442 -6.69 33.55 -20.51
CA ALA A 442 -6.47 33.62 -19.06
C ALA A 442 -7.54 34.44 -18.33
N GLU A 443 -7.92 35.60 -18.89
CA GLU A 443 -9.00 36.44 -18.36
C GLU A 443 -10.35 35.75 -18.40
N LYS A 444 -10.66 35.05 -19.50
CA LYS A 444 -11.87 34.24 -19.63
C LYS A 444 -11.92 33.14 -18.57
N ARG A 445 -10.83 32.40 -18.36
CA ARG A 445 -10.75 31.35 -17.32
C ARG A 445 -10.88 31.92 -15.91
N LYS A 446 -10.28 33.09 -15.64
CA LYS A 446 -10.47 33.83 -14.39
C LYS A 446 -11.94 34.18 -14.15
N ALA A 447 -12.64 34.66 -15.19
CA ALA A 447 -14.06 35.01 -15.10
C ALA A 447 -14.91 33.76 -14.79
N LEU A 448 -14.64 32.63 -15.45
CA LEU A 448 -15.30 31.35 -15.17
C LEU A 448 -15.06 30.88 -13.72
N GLY A 449 -13.81 30.96 -13.24
CA GLY A 449 -13.48 30.63 -11.85
C GLY A 449 -14.20 31.54 -10.84
N THR A 450 -14.30 32.83 -11.15
CA THR A 450 -15.02 33.81 -10.32
C THR A 450 -16.52 33.52 -10.28
N ALA A 451 -17.11 33.13 -11.40
CA ALA A 451 -18.51 32.72 -11.47
C ALA A 451 -18.76 31.44 -10.65
N ALA A 452 -17.90 30.42 -10.79
CA ALA A 452 -17.99 29.18 -10.01
C ALA A 452 -17.86 29.45 -8.50
N MET A 453 -16.90 30.29 -8.10
CA MET A 453 -16.71 30.69 -6.70
C MET A 453 -17.92 31.42 -6.10
N LYS A 454 -18.59 32.27 -6.88
CA LYS A 454 -19.82 32.97 -6.46
C LYS A 454 -20.99 32.00 -6.26
N ARG A 455 -21.05 30.92 -7.04
CA ARG A 455 -22.02 29.84 -6.89
C ARG A 455 -21.68 28.86 -5.75
N GLY A 456 -20.52 29.01 -5.12
CA GLY A 456 -20.04 28.11 -4.06
C GLY A 456 -19.31 26.86 -4.55
N ALA A 457 -19.19 26.67 -5.87
CA ALA A 457 -18.47 25.55 -6.48
C ALA A 457 -16.95 25.78 -6.40
N ASN A 458 -16.39 25.57 -5.20
CA ASN A 458 -15.02 25.94 -4.85
C ASN A 458 -13.97 25.13 -5.63
N GLU A 459 -14.11 23.81 -5.79
CA GLU A 459 -13.16 22.99 -6.55
C GLU A 459 -13.06 23.44 -8.02
N ARG A 460 -14.21 23.62 -8.67
CA ARG A 460 -14.27 24.13 -10.04
C ARG A 460 -13.63 25.50 -10.16
N ALA A 461 -13.82 26.38 -9.18
CA ALA A 461 -13.18 27.68 -9.17
C ALA A 461 -11.64 27.56 -9.15
N VAL A 462 -11.09 26.73 -8.27
CA VAL A 462 -9.64 26.48 -8.19
C VAL A 462 -9.10 25.93 -9.51
N LEU A 463 -9.77 24.95 -10.11
CA LEU A 463 -9.34 24.38 -11.39
C LEU A 463 -9.28 25.45 -12.50
N ARG A 464 -10.31 26.30 -12.59
CA ARG A 464 -10.33 27.39 -13.59
C ARG A 464 -9.27 28.45 -13.32
N TYR A 465 -9.00 28.78 -12.06
CA TYR A 465 -7.91 29.71 -11.71
C TYR A 465 -6.53 29.11 -12.02
N ASN A 466 -6.32 27.83 -11.76
CA ASN A 466 -5.08 27.13 -12.08
C ASN A 466 -4.86 27.02 -13.59
N ASP A 467 -5.92 26.77 -14.37
CA ASP A 467 -5.86 26.85 -15.83
C ASP A 467 -5.51 28.26 -16.31
N ALA A 468 -6.12 29.29 -15.73
CA ALA A 468 -5.79 30.67 -16.05
C ALA A 468 -4.31 30.99 -15.76
N LEU A 469 -3.73 30.44 -14.68
CA LEU A 469 -2.31 30.59 -14.36
C LEU A 469 -1.41 29.94 -15.42
N LYS A 470 -1.80 28.78 -15.98
CA LYS A 470 -1.05 28.13 -17.07
C LYS A 470 -0.96 29.03 -18.30
N PHE A 471 -2.05 29.70 -18.66
CA PHE A 471 -2.08 30.66 -19.78
C PHE A 471 -1.29 31.92 -19.47
N ALA A 472 -1.45 32.48 -18.27
CA ALA A 472 -0.70 33.65 -17.82
C ALA A 472 0.82 33.39 -17.76
N ALA A 473 1.25 32.14 -17.54
CA ALA A 473 2.66 31.75 -17.59
C ALA A 473 3.26 31.72 -19.01
N LYS A 474 2.41 31.70 -20.06
CA LYS A 474 2.85 31.79 -21.47
C LYS A 474 3.07 33.23 -21.92
N THR A 475 2.80 34.21 -21.06
CA THR A 475 2.93 35.63 -21.36
C THR A 475 4.01 36.26 -20.48
N PRO A 476 4.76 37.26 -20.99
CA PRO A 476 5.80 37.94 -20.23
C PRO A 476 5.31 38.45 -18.86
N ASP A 477 6.19 38.43 -17.87
CA ASP A 477 5.86 38.71 -16.48
C ASP A 477 5.27 40.11 -16.26
N ASP A 478 5.79 41.11 -16.97
CA ASP A 478 5.32 42.50 -16.92
C ASP A 478 3.83 42.64 -17.30
N MET A 479 3.37 41.81 -18.24
CA MET A 479 1.96 41.79 -18.67
C MET A 479 1.09 40.89 -17.78
N SER A 480 1.64 39.78 -17.28
CA SER A 480 0.88 38.74 -16.60
C SER A 480 0.83 38.89 -15.08
N GLN A 481 1.70 39.69 -14.47
CA GLN A 481 1.71 39.93 -13.02
C GLN A 481 0.35 40.37 -12.44
N PRO A 482 -0.38 41.34 -13.03
CA PRO A 482 -1.67 41.76 -12.49
C PRO A 482 -2.72 40.63 -12.46
N ILE A 483 -2.78 39.82 -13.52
CA ILE A 483 -3.71 38.69 -13.57
C ILE A 483 -3.28 37.56 -12.62
N ARG A 484 -1.98 37.24 -12.56
CA ARG A 484 -1.44 36.22 -11.64
C ARG A 484 -1.70 36.59 -10.18
N LEU A 485 -1.47 37.86 -9.80
CA LEU A 485 -1.81 38.36 -8.46
C LEU A 485 -3.29 38.15 -8.14
N ALA A 486 -4.19 38.52 -9.05
CA ALA A 486 -5.63 38.33 -8.87
C ALA A 486 -6.01 36.84 -8.74
N LEU A 487 -5.38 35.97 -9.52
CA LEU A 487 -5.60 34.52 -9.49
C LEU A 487 -5.12 33.89 -8.19
N HIS A 488 -3.91 34.21 -7.73
CA HIS A 488 -3.36 33.74 -6.46
C HIS A 488 -4.20 34.20 -5.27
N LEU A 489 -4.63 35.47 -5.27
CA LEU A 489 -5.56 35.99 -4.27
C LEU A 489 -6.87 35.20 -4.27
N ASN A 490 -7.49 35.00 -5.43
CA ASN A 490 -8.76 34.29 -5.53
C ASN A 490 -8.63 32.83 -5.08
N ASN A 491 -7.57 32.13 -5.52
CA ASN A 491 -7.24 30.79 -5.05
C ASN A 491 -7.10 30.73 -3.52
N ALA A 492 -6.33 31.65 -2.91
CA ALA A 492 -6.19 31.71 -1.46
C ALA A 492 -7.54 31.83 -0.75
N MET A 493 -8.44 32.69 -1.24
CA MET A 493 -9.78 32.82 -0.67
C MET A 493 -10.60 31.53 -0.81
N VAL A 494 -10.52 30.83 -1.96
CA VAL A 494 -11.24 29.58 -2.16
C VAL A 494 -10.67 28.47 -1.28
N TYR A 495 -9.34 28.34 -1.17
CA TYR A 495 -8.70 27.36 -0.28
C TYR A 495 -9.07 27.60 1.19
N LEU A 496 -9.16 28.86 1.64
CA LEU A 496 -9.67 29.18 2.98
C LEU A 496 -11.11 28.67 3.20
N ARG A 497 -12.00 28.78 2.20
CA ARG A 497 -13.38 28.21 2.28
C ARG A 497 -13.39 26.69 2.31
N MET A 498 -12.40 26.07 1.66
CA MET A 498 -12.23 24.62 1.65
C MET A 498 -11.53 24.09 2.92
N ASN A 499 -11.03 24.96 3.81
CA ASN A 499 -10.16 24.62 4.94
C ASN A 499 -8.81 24.01 4.53
N GLU A 500 -8.38 24.25 3.30
CA GLU A 500 -7.08 23.82 2.77
C GLU A 500 -6.02 24.88 3.12
N PHE A 501 -5.73 25.02 4.42
CA PHE A 501 -4.94 26.14 4.94
C PHE A 501 -3.51 26.17 4.39
N SER A 502 -2.88 25.01 4.19
CA SER A 502 -1.52 24.92 3.59
C SER A 502 -1.49 25.47 2.17
N LEU A 503 -2.47 25.14 1.34
CA LEU A 503 -2.59 25.63 -0.04
C LEU A 503 -2.97 27.13 -0.07
N ALA A 504 -3.81 27.57 0.86
CA ALA A 504 -4.14 28.99 1.02
C ALA A 504 -2.90 29.83 1.37
N LYS A 505 -2.07 29.35 2.30
CA LYS A 505 -0.79 29.99 2.68
C LYS A 505 0.12 30.14 1.47
N GLN A 506 0.37 29.04 0.75
CA GLN A 506 1.23 29.03 -0.43
C GLN A 506 0.73 30.00 -1.52
N SER A 507 -0.59 30.01 -1.76
CA SER A 507 -1.18 30.96 -2.71
C SER A 507 -0.99 32.42 -2.29
N CYS A 508 -1.00 32.71 -0.98
CA CYS A 508 -0.70 34.06 -0.49
C CYS A 508 0.78 34.41 -0.61
N GLU A 509 1.69 33.46 -0.42
CA GLU A 509 3.13 33.67 -0.61
C GLU A 509 3.43 34.07 -2.07
N TRP A 510 2.90 33.34 -3.05
CA TRP A 510 3.02 33.71 -4.47
C TRP A 510 2.39 35.08 -4.80
N ALA A 511 1.29 35.43 -4.15
CA ALA A 511 0.71 36.77 -4.31
C ALA A 511 1.63 37.87 -3.74
N LEU A 512 2.29 37.61 -2.61
CA LEU A 512 3.21 38.55 -1.95
C LEU A 512 4.57 38.65 -2.63
N GLU A 513 4.99 37.64 -3.39
CA GLU A 513 6.15 37.76 -4.28
C GLU A 513 5.92 38.79 -5.39
N ILE A 514 4.67 38.93 -5.87
CA ILE A 514 4.29 39.92 -6.88
C ILE A 514 4.04 41.29 -6.25
N ASP A 515 3.28 41.33 -5.15
CA ASP A 515 2.92 42.56 -4.42
C ASP A 515 3.12 42.36 -2.91
N PRO A 516 4.31 42.68 -2.37
CA PRO A 516 4.66 42.44 -0.97
C PRO A 516 3.78 43.20 0.05
N GLU A 517 3.17 44.31 -0.36
CA GLU A 517 2.33 45.14 0.50
C GLU A 517 0.83 44.85 0.30
N ASN A 518 0.48 43.75 -0.39
CA ASN A 518 -0.91 43.40 -0.65
C ASN A 518 -1.66 42.96 0.62
N ILE A 519 -2.45 43.88 1.17
CA ILE A 519 -3.17 43.66 2.44
C ILE A 519 -4.12 42.46 2.37
N LYS A 520 -4.74 42.19 1.21
CA LYS A 520 -5.61 41.01 1.05
C LYS A 520 -4.81 39.70 1.15
N ALA A 521 -3.62 39.64 0.56
CA ALA A 521 -2.76 38.47 0.65
C ALA A 521 -2.24 38.29 2.09
N ILE A 522 -1.74 39.35 2.73
CA ILE A 522 -1.25 39.30 4.12
C ILE A 522 -2.37 38.84 5.06
N PHE A 523 -3.56 39.42 4.95
CA PHE A 523 -4.69 39.05 5.79
C PHE A 523 -5.14 37.60 5.57
N ARG A 524 -5.20 37.14 4.31
CA ARG A 524 -5.55 35.74 3.99
C ARG A 524 -4.48 34.75 4.46
N ARG A 525 -3.20 35.13 4.40
CA ARG A 525 -2.09 34.33 4.94
C ARG A 525 -2.18 34.23 6.46
N ALA A 526 -2.53 35.32 7.14
CA ALA A 526 -2.80 35.28 8.58
C ALA A 526 -3.93 34.30 8.93
N LYS A 527 -5.02 34.30 8.15
CA LYS A 527 -6.13 33.34 8.30
C LYS A 527 -5.72 31.90 8.01
N ALA A 528 -4.82 31.69 7.05
CA ALA A 528 -4.27 30.37 6.78
C ALA A 528 -3.39 29.87 7.95
N HIS A 529 -2.48 30.72 8.47
CA HIS A 529 -1.68 30.40 9.64
C HIS A 529 -2.53 30.13 10.88
N GLU A 530 -3.59 30.90 11.08
CA GLU A 530 -4.56 30.65 12.15
C GLU A 530 -5.19 29.26 12.02
N GLY A 531 -5.62 28.85 10.81
CA GLY A 531 -6.15 27.51 10.57
C GLY A 531 -5.12 26.38 10.73
N LEU A 532 -3.82 26.70 10.58
CA LEU A 532 -2.70 25.80 10.86
C LEU A 532 -2.25 25.83 12.33
N ILE A 533 -2.92 26.61 13.19
CA ILE A 533 -2.57 26.78 14.62
C ILE A 533 -1.20 27.50 14.80
N ASP A 534 -0.68 28.14 13.75
CA ASP A 534 0.55 28.96 13.76
C ASP A 534 0.25 30.39 14.24
N TYR A 535 -0.24 30.53 15.47
CA TYR A 535 -0.71 31.81 16.01
C TYR A 535 0.34 32.93 15.99
N ASP A 536 1.63 32.59 16.18
CA ASP A 536 2.72 33.56 16.13
C ASP A 536 2.92 34.15 14.73
N LEU A 537 2.81 33.34 13.69
CA LEU A 537 2.94 33.79 12.30
C LEU A 537 1.70 34.59 11.89
N ALA A 538 0.50 34.13 12.26
CA ALA A 538 -0.73 34.87 12.02
C ALA A 538 -0.70 36.27 12.69
N ALA A 539 -0.17 36.36 13.91
CA ALA A 539 -0.01 37.61 14.63
C ALA A 539 1.01 38.56 13.96
N LYS A 540 2.09 38.03 13.38
CA LYS A 540 3.06 38.82 12.61
C LYS A 540 2.41 39.41 11.35
N ASP A 541 1.66 38.60 10.61
CA ASP A 541 0.96 39.05 9.40
C ASP A 541 -0.09 40.11 9.71
N LEU A 542 -0.91 39.93 10.76
CA LEU A 542 -1.91 40.94 11.14
C LEU A 542 -1.27 42.24 11.60
N LYS A 543 -0.14 42.19 12.33
CA LYS A 543 0.61 43.41 12.69
C LYS A 543 1.11 44.16 11.46
N GLU A 544 1.61 43.43 10.46
CA GLU A 544 2.06 44.02 9.22
C GLU A 544 0.90 44.63 8.43
N ALA A 545 -0.24 43.94 8.34
CA ALA A 545 -1.45 44.50 7.75
C ALA A 545 -1.93 45.77 8.48
N ILE A 546 -1.86 45.82 9.82
CA ILE A 546 -2.19 47.02 10.62
C ILE A 546 -1.16 48.15 10.38
N ARG A 547 0.12 47.82 10.15
CA ARG A 547 1.15 48.81 9.82
C ARG A 547 0.84 49.49 8.48
N LEU A 548 0.37 48.73 7.50
CA LEU A 548 0.01 49.23 6.16
C LEU A 548 -1.33 49.97 6.15
N GLU A 549 -2.33 49.49 6.89
CA GLU A 549 -3.65 50.15 7.05
C GLU A 549 -3.97 50.45 8.54
N PRO A 550 -3.36 51.49 9.14
CA PRO A 550 -3.55 51.78 10.55
C PRO A 550 -5.00 52.09 10.93
N GLN A 551 -5.80 52.65 10.01
CA GLN A 551 -7.18 53.06 10.26
C GLN A 551 -8.19 51.90 10.14
N ASN A 552 -7.76 50.73 9.67
CA ASN A 552 -8.64 49.59 9.48
C ASN A 552 -8.95 48.93 10.83
N ARG A 553 -10.15 49.21 11.35
CA ARG A 553 -10.62 48.70 12.65
C ARG A 553 -10.80 47.19 12.64
N ASP A 554 -11.11 46.60 11.49
CA ASP A 554 -11.35 45.15 11.36
C ASP A 554 -10.05 44.37 11.57
N LEU A 555 -8.92 44.85 11.02
CA LEU A 555 -7.61 44.23 11.25
C LEU A 555 -7.19 44.25 12.72
N ARG A 556 -7.42 45.37 13.41
CA ARG A 556 -7.13 45.50 14.85
C ARG A 556 -8.00 44.56 15.68
N LYS A 557 -9.28 44.48 15.34
CA LYS A 557 -10.22 43.56 16.00
C LYS A 557 -9.78 42.11 15.79
N GLU A 558 -9.47 41.72 14.55
CA GLU A 558 -9.02 40.37 14.22
C GLU A 558 -7.74 40.00 14.98
N TYR A 559 -6.79 40.93 15.11
CA TYR A 559 -5.56 40.72 15.88
C TYR A 559 -5.82 40.48 17.37
N GLU A 560 -6.75 41.22 17.97
CA GLU A 560 -7.13 40.99 19.37
C GLU A 560 -7.91 39.68 19.55
N ASP A 561 -8.82 39.35 18.63
CA ASP A 561 -9.57 38.11 18.64
C ASP A 561 -8.64 36.88 18.48
N LEU A 562 -7.61 36.97 17.63
CA LEU A 562 -6.56 35.96 17.46
C LEU A 562 -5.81 35.69 18.78
N LYS A 563 -5.47 36.75 19.52
CA LYS A 563 -4.77 36.62 20.82
C LYS A 563 -5.63 35.93 21.87
N VAL A 564 -6.95 36.16 21.85
CA VAL A 564 -7.88 35.45 22.73
C VAL A 564 -7.92 33.97 22.36
N ARG A 565 -8.12 33.63 21.08
CA ARG A 565 -8.15 32.24 20.60
C ARG A 565 -6.85 31.48 20.89
N ALA A 566 -5.70 32.11 20.65
CA ALA A 566 -4.39 31.53 20.96
C ALA A 566 -4.23 31.19 22.45
N LYS A 567 -4.71 32.06 23.35
CA LYS A 567 -4.70 31.80 24.80
C LYS A 567 -5.65 30.66 25.19
N GLU A 568 -6.84 30.63 24.61
CA GLU A 568 -7.83 29.58 24.87
C GLU A 568 -7.32 28.21 24.45
N ASP A 569 -6.73 28.10 23.26
CA ASP A 569 -6.19 26.83 22.77
C ASP A 569 -4.93 26.41 23.53
N ALA A 570 -4.04 27.34 23.90
CA ALA A 570 -2.92 27.03 24.79
C ALA A 570 -3.39 26.50 26.15
N LYS A 571 -4.49 27.05 26.69
CA LYS A 571 -5.12 26.55 27.91
C LYS A 571 -5.67 25.13 27.72
N LYS A 572 -6.43 24.87 26.65
CA LYS A 572 -6.96 23.53 26.34
C LYS A 572 -5.85 22.50 26.15
N GLN A 573 -4.78 22.85 25.43
CA GLN A 573 -3.62 21.98 25.22
C GLN A 573 -2.92 21.65 26.54
N ARG A 574 -2.78 22.63 27.44
CA ARG A 574 -2.24 22.40 28.79
C ARG A 574 -3.12 21.50 29.64
N GLU A 575 -4.44 21.64 29.55
CA GLU A 575 -5.40 20.79 30.26
C GLU A 575 -5.37 19.35 29.72
N LEU A 576 -5.38 19.17 28.40
CA LEU A 576 -5.23 17.86 27.74
C LEU A 576 -3.92 17.17 28.13
N TRP A 577 -2.79 17.88 28.05
CA TRP A 577 -1.49 17.34 28.46
C TRP A 577 -1.44 17.05 29.97
N GLY A 578 -2.08 17.88 30.79
CA GLY A 578 -2.23 17.67 32.23
C GLY A 578 -3.00 16.38 32.54
N SER A 579 -4.11 16.14 31.83
CA SER A 579 -4.89 14.90 31.98
C SER A 579 -4.15 13.66 31.50
N ALA A 580 -3.41 13.74 30.39
CA ALA A 580 -2.63 12.61 29.88
C ALA A 580 -1.52 12.18 30.87
N LYS A 581 -0.82 13.14 31.47
CA LYS A 581 0.18 12.87 32.52
C LYS A 581 -0.41 12.28 33.81
N ILE A 582 -1.65 12.63 34.16
CA ILE A 582 -2.34 12.03 35.30
C ILE A 582 -2.69 10.57 34.98
N PHE A 583 -3.14 10.30 33.75
CA PHE A 583 -3.45 8.95 33.27
C PHE A 583 -2.22 8.03 33.24
N ASP A 584 -1.05 8.53 32.82
CA ASP A 584 0.21 7.78 32.86
C ASP A 584 0.67 7.49 34.29
N LYS A 585 0.47 8.46 35.20
CA LYS A 585 0.85 8.32 36.61
C LYS A 585 -0.06 7.36 37.38
N GLU A 586 -1.33 7.24 37.00
CA GLU A 586 -2.28 6.26 37.57
C GLU A 586 -2.03 4.83 37.05
N ARG A 587 -1.32 4.66 35.92
CA ARG A 587 -0.90 3.35 35.39
C ARG A 587 0.44 2.84 35.90
N GLY A 588 1.17 3.62 36.69
CA GLY A 588 2.44 3.18 37.28
C GLY A 588 3.52 2.86 36.24
N LEU A 589 3.65 3.68 35.21
CA LEU A 589 4.86 3.77 34.39
C LEU A 589 5.90 4.69 35.05
#